data_AF-A0A1Y1QLV6-F1
#
_entry.id   AF-A0A1Y1QLV6-F1
#
_cell.length_a   1.000
_cell.length_b   1.000
_cell.length_c   1.000
_cell.angle_alpha   90.00
_cell.angle_beta   90.00
_cell.angle_gamma   90.00
#
_symmetry.space_group_name_H-M   'P 1'
#
loop_
_entity.id
_entity.type
_entity.pdbx_description
1 polymer ?
#
loop_
_entity_poly.entity_id
_entity_poly.type
_entity_poly.pdbx_seq_one_letter_code
_entity_poly.pdbx_strand_id
1 'polypeptide(L)'
;MNMNKQVMAAALMALGMAATSGALYAADDAKDAKVEMEKCSGIVKAGMNDCGANGHACAGQAKADKDAAEWIKLPKGTCEKIMGGVVVEEKKG
;
A
#
# COMPACT_ATOMS: atom_id res chain seq x y z
N MET A 1 -9.69 -27.58 -45.37
CA MET A 1 -10.65 -27.92 -44.31
C MET A 1 -11.19 -26.61 -43.75
N ASN A 2 -12.46 -26.32 -44.03
CA ASN A 2 -13.17 -25.13 -43.55
C ASN A 2 -13.46 -25.28 -42.05
N MET A 3 -13.06 -24.33 -41.22
CA MET A 3 -13.56 -24.23 -39.85
C MET A 3 -14.65 -23.15 -39.82
N ASN A 4 -15.88 -23.63 -39.79
CA ASN A 4 -17.11 -22.85 -39.74
C ASN A 4 -17.47 -22.61 -38.28
N LYS A 5 -17.88 -21.37 -37.97
CA LYS A 5 -18.87 -21.00 -36.95
C LYS A 5 -18.93 -21.86 -35.69
N GLN A 6 -18.40 -21.34 -34.58
CA GLN A 6 -19.09 -21.40 -33.29
C GLN A 6 -18.72 -20.14 -32.50
N VAL A 7 -19.40 -19.04 -32.84
CA VAL A 7 -19.62 -17.93 -31.92
C VAL A 7 -20.76 -18.37 -31.00
N MET A 8 -20.41 -18.75 -29.77
CA MET A 8 -21.33 -18.94 -28.64
C MET A 8 -20.50 -18.66 -27.39
N ALA A 9 -20.88 -17.88 -26.40
CA ALA A 9 -21.87 -16.85 -26.20
C ALA A 9 -21.54 -16.27 -24.81
N ALA A 10 -21.80 -14.98 -24.62
CA ALA A 10 -22.03 -14.36 -23.32
C ALA A 10 -20.89 -14.41 -22.27
N ALA A 11 -19.91 -13.52 -22.48
CA ALA A 11 -19.19 -12.89 -21.39
C ALA A 11 -20.17 -12.01 -20.57
N LEU A 12 -20.58 -12.47 -19.40
CA LEU A 12 -21.13 -11.65 -18.32
C LEU A 12 -20.67 -12.23 -16.99
N MET A 13 -19.39 -12.01 -16.65
CA MET A 13 -18.94 -12.16 -15.27
C MET A 13 -19.59 -11.03 -14.47
N ALA A 14 -20.60 -11.37 -13.67
CA ALA A 14 -21.17 -10.49 -12.68
C ALA A 14 -20.09 -10.16 -11.63
N LEU A 15 -19.38 -9.03 -11.80
CA LEU A 15 -18.58 -8.45 -10.72
C LEU A 15 -19.53 -7.72 -9.75
N GLY A 16 -20.15 -8.52 -8.88
CA GLY A 16 -20.60 -8.04 -7.58
C GLY A 16 -19.40 -7.94 -6.65
N MET A 17 -18.82 -6.75 -6.53
CA MET A 17 -17.94 -6.42 -5.40
C MET A 17 -18.44 -5.14 -4.76
N ALA A 18 -19.46 -5.31 -3.93
CA ALA A 18 -19.71 -4.40 -2.82
C ALA A 18 -18.61 -4.64 -1.77
N ALA A 19 -17.63 -3.74 -1.70
CA ALA A 19 -16.72 -3.63 -0.58
C ALA A 19 -16.61 -2.14 -0.22
N THR A 20 -17.61 -1.65 0.49
CA THR A 20 -17.54 -0.38 1.21
C THR A 20 -16.76 -0.60 2.50
N SER A 21 -15.45 -0.34 2.49
CA SER A 21 -14.67 -0.29 3.72
C SER A 21 -13.43 0.60 3.55
N GLY A 22 -13.42 1.72 4.28
CA GLY A 22 -12.33 2.70 4.36
C GLY A 22 -12.79 4.06 3.82
N ALA A 23 -13.04 5.09 4.61
CA ALA A 23 -12.54 5.39 5.93
C ALA A 23 -13.56 6.22 6.74
N LEU A 24 -13.77 5.82 8.00
CA LEU A 24 -14.20 6.74 9.04
C LEU A 24 -12.96 7.49 9.51
N TYR A 25 -12.78 8.74 9.09
CA TYR A 25 -11.99 9.69 9.86
C TYR A 25 -12.96 10.69 10.46
N ALA A 26 -13.34 10.43 11.72
CA ALA A 26 -13.95 11.44 12.56
C ALA A 26 -12.87 12.50 12.90
N ALA A 27 -13.34 13.75 12.83
CA ALA A 27 -12.76 15.06 13.13
C ALA A 27 -11.52 15.12 14.04
N ASP A 28 -10.68 16.13 13.81
CA ASP A 28 -10.58 17.26 14.75
C ASP A 28 -9.84 18.43 14.10
N ASP A 29 -10.38 19.62 14.31
CA ASP A 29 -9.84 20.92 13.93
C ASP A 29 -8.42 21.14 14.48
N ALA A 30 -7.39 20.74 13.73
CA ALA A 30 -6.00 21.09 14.03
C ALA A 30 -5.43 21.93 12.87
N LYS A 31 -5.54 23.25 13.02
CA LYS A 31 -4.81 24.22 12.22
C LYS A 31 -3.29 24.00 12.43
N ASP A 32 -2.58 23.68 11.34
CA ASP A 32 -1.16 23.98 11.11
C ASP A 32 -0.08 23.39 12.03
N ALA A 33 -0.25 22.18 12.55
CA ALA A 33 0.90 21.34 12.94
C ALA A 33 1.21 20.38 11.78
N LYS A 34 2.20 20.70 10.93
CA LYS A 34 2.74 19.71 9.97
C LYS A 34 3.32 18.54 10.79
N VAL A 35 2.57 17.44 10.88
CA VAL A 35 3.06 16.19 11.44
C VAL A 35 4.26 15.76 10.59
N GLU A 36 5.45 15.76 11.17
CA GLU A 36 6.62 15.19 10.51
C GLU A 36 6.38 13.70 10.31
N MET A 37 6.67 13.19 9.11
CA MET A 37 6.47 11.80 8.74
C MET A 37 7.83 11.15 8.45
N GLU A 38 7.93 9.85 8.64
CA GLU A 38 9.12 9.03 8.37
C GLU A 38 8.76 7.77 7.60
N LYS A 39 9.71 7.22 6.85
CA LYS A 39 9.58 5.91 6.21
C LYS A 39 10.05 4.82 7.16
N CYS A 40 9.25 3.78 7.35
CA CYS A 40 9.52 2.68 8.24
C CYS A 40 9.52 1.35 7.47
N SER A 41 10.66 0.66 7.51
CA SER A 41 10.87 -0.65 6.89
C SER A 41 10.96 -1.77 7.95
N GLY A 42 11.08 -3.02 7.51
CA GLY A 42 11.25 -4.19 8.39
C GLY A 42 9.98 -4.69 9.09
N ILE A 43 8.89 -3.92 8.99
CA ILE A 43 7.58 -4.24 9.58
C ILE A 43 6.46 -4.42 8.54
N VAL A 44 6.75 -4.16 7.27
CA VAL A 44 5.75 -4.14 6.19
C VAL A 44 5.32 -5.56 5.85
N LYS A 45 4.01 -5.83 5.81
CA LYS A 45 3.50 -7.14 5.34
C LYS A 45 3.46 -7.18 3.81
N ALA A 46 3.46 -8.38 3.25
CA ALA A 46 3.21 -8.59 1.83
C ALA A 46 1.91 -7.88 1.42
N GLY A 47 1.97 -7.14 0.31
CA GLY A 47 0.86 -6.34 -0.20
C GLY A 47 0.49 -5.10 0.61
N MET A 48 1.33 -4.65 1.56
CA MET A 48 1.00 -3.55 2.48
C MET A 48 2.04 -2.42 2.50
N ASN A 49 2.90 -2.30 1.48
CA ASN A 49 3.82 -1.17 1.34
C ASN A 49 3.13 0.07 0.76
N ASP A 50 3.75 1.23 0.97
CA ASP A 50 3.37 2.47 0.32
C ASP A 50 4.01 2.64 -1.08
N CYS A 51 3.47 3.56 -1.88
CA CYS A 51 3.96 3.88 -3.22
C CYS A 51 5.43 4.30 -3.22
N GLY A 52 6.20 3.82 -4.21
CA GLY A 52 7.63 4.14 -4.34
C GLY A 52 8.54 3.35 -3.39
N ALA A 53 8.01 2.35 -2.69
CA ALA A 53 8.82 1.34 -2.05
C ALA A 53 9.47 0.39 -3.09
N ASN A 54 10.67 -0.12 -2.79
CA ASN A 54 11.35 -1.17 -3.56
C ASN A 54 11.37 -1.03 -5.10
N GLY A 55 11.39 0.21 -5.62
CA GLY A 55 11.45 0.48 -7.06
C GLY A 55 10.15 0.32 -7.84
N HIS A 56 9.02 -0.03 -7.21
CA HIS A 56 7.72 -0.06 -7.86
C HIS A 56 6.84 1.17 -7.54
N ALA A 57 6.02 1.56 -8.51
CA ALA A 57 5.29 2.83 -8.47
C ALA A 57 4.07 2.82 -7.54
N CYS A 58 3.39 1.68 -7.35
CA CYS A 58 2.14 1.62 -6.59
C CYS A 58 2.31 0.96 -5.22
N ALA A 59 1.44 1.33 -4.29
CA ALA A 59 1.26 0.66 -3.01
C ALA A 59 0.80 -0.80 -3.20
N GLY A 60 1.05 -1.62 -2.18
CA GLY A 60 0.58 -3.00 -2.12
C GLY A 60 1.26 -3.99 -3.06
N GLN A 61 2.51 -3.72 -3.45
CA GLN A 61 3.32 -4.58 -4.32
C GLN A 61 4.40 -5.40 -3.58
N ALA A 62 4.55 -5.20 -2.27
CA ALA A 62 5.45 -5.97 -1.43
C ALA A 62 5.21 -7.47 -1.60
N LYS A 63 6.23 -8.20 -2.00
CA LYS A 63 6.12 -9.64 -2.32
C LYS A 63 6.21 -10.53 -1.08
N ALA A 64 6.85 -10.06 -0.02
CA ALA A 64 7.11 -10.81 1.19
C ALA A 64 6.90 -9.94 2.43
N ASP A 65 6.57 -10.60 3.55
CA ASP A 65 6.57 -9.95 4.86
C ASP A 65 8.01 -9.53 5.23
N LYS A 66 8.13 -8.33 5.78
CA LYS A 66 9.36 -7.74 6.34
C LYS A 66 10.51 -7.60 5.34
N ASP A 67 10.22 -7.44 4.06
CA ASP A 67 11.23 -7.04 3.09
C ASP A 67 11.81 -5.68 3.49
N ALA A 68 13.14 -5.59 3.57
CA ALA A 68 13.86 -4.40 4.04
C ALA A 68 13.78 -3.21 3.07
N ALA A 69 13.50 -3.45 1.78
CA ALA A 69 13.30 -2.41 0.78
C ALA A 69 11.85 -1.92 0.73
N GLU A 70 10.93 -2.62 1.39
CA GLU A 70 9.53 -2.21 1.56
C GLU A 70 9.38 -1.31 2.76
N TRP A 71 8.66 -0.21 2.58
CA TRP A 71 8.39 0.75 3.65
C TRP A 71 6.93 1.20 3.66
N ILE A 72 6.51 1.65 4.84
CA ILE A 72 5.28 2.40 5.06
C ILE A 72 5.60 3.73 5.73
N LYS A 73 4.75 4.74 5.53
CA LYS A 73 4.92 6.08 6.06
C LYS A 73 4.18 6.21 7.38
N LEU A 74 4.91 6.57 8.42
CA LEU A 74 4.38 6.73 9.77
C LEU A 74 4.69 8.14 10.31
N PRO A 75 3.99 8.62 11.33
CA PRO A 75 4.41 9.81 12.06
C PRO A 75 5.82 9.61 12.64
N LYS A 76 6.63 10.66 12.64
CA LYS A 76 8.02 10.61 13.10
C LYS A 76 8.15 10.07 14.53
N GLY A 77 9.14 9.22 14.76
CA GLY A 77 9.38 8.55 16.04
C GLY A 77 8.39 7.41 16.35
N THR A 78 7.59 6.96 15.38
CA THR A 78 6.71 5.80 15.53
C THR A 78 7.44 4.52 15.19
N CYS A 79 8.28 4.53 14.16
CA CYS A 79 8.95 3.33 13.65
C CYS A 79 9.82 2.65 14.71
N GLU A 80 10.59 3.43 15.48
CA GLU A 80 11.45 2.94 16.56
C GLU A 80 10.67 2.30 17.72
N LYS A 81 9.38 2.64 17.86
CA LYS A 81 8.50 2.07 18.88
C LYS A 81 7.91 0.73 18.46
N ILE A 82 8.10 0.32 17.20
CA ILE A 82 7.60 -0.93 16.65
C ILE A 82 8.74 -1.93 16.60
N MET A 83 8.53 -3.12 17.18
CA MET A 83 9.52 -4.19 17.13
C MET A 83 9.91 -4.54 15.69
N GLY A 84 11.21 -4.45 15.37
CA GLY A 84 11.74 -4.70 14.03
C GLY A 84 11.57 -3.54 13.05
N GLY A 85 11.05 -2.39 13.49
CA GLY A 85 10.98 -1.17 12.70
C GLY A 85 12.36 -0.56 12.47
N VAL A 86 12.65 -0.21 11.22
CA VAL A 86 13.89 0.50 10.85
C VAL A 86 13.52 1.74 10.05
N VAL A 87 13.89 2.91 10.57
CA VAL A 87 13.71 4.18 9.88
C VAL A 87 14.59 4.20 8.63
N VAL A 88 13.97 4.43 7.47
CA VAL A 88 14.69 4.63 6.22
C VAL A 88 14.97 6.12 6.12
N GLU A 89 16.23 6.52 6.31
CA GLU A 89 16.61 7.93 6.21
C GLU A 89 16.34 8.44 4.78
N GLU A 90 15.41 9.38 4.65
CA GLU A 90 15.35 10.22 3.47
C GLU A 90 16.48 11.24 3.60
N LYS A 91 17.54 11.12 2.79
CA LYS A 91 18.49 12.22 2.60
C LYS A 91 17.67 13.44 2.18
N LYS A 92 17.47 14.38 3.12
CA LYS A 92 16.96 15.72 2.83
C LYS A 92 17.99 16.39 1.93
N GLY A 93 17.77 16.32 0.62
CA GLY A 93 18.45 17.17 -0.36
C GLY A 93 17.93 18.60 -0.29
#